data_AF-A0A3B6U651-F1
#
_entry.id   AF-A0A3B6U651-F1
#
_cell.length_a   1.000
_cell.length_b   1.000
_cell.length_c   1.000
_cell.angle_alpha   90.00
_cell.angle_beta   90.00
_cell.angle_gamma   90.00
#
_symmetry.space_group_name_H-M   'P 1'
#
loop_
_entity.id
_entity.type
_entity.pdbx_description
1 polymer ?
#
loop_
_entity_poly.entity_id
_entity_poly.type
_entity_poly.pdbx_seq_one_letter_code
_entity_poly.pdbx_strand_id
1 'polypeptide(L)'
;MVQMSSRWLNLSIWRISRADNVLSSWGECASSAAASSSSSSVSKLEVEYSELPLHQWRLLHHLHRLSDLTISDCNDLTISPQISRAFTSLESLEFRSLEKLPEWLGELTSLRQLNLISIRHLQELHENMRQLRQLQSLHLHFCNTSTSPPQWLGELTLLKTLKITYCKGIISLPESILTNLQELYISNCPELYRWCKLEENQMKLAHIKEKFI
;
A
#
# COMPACT_ATOMS: atom_id res chain seq x y z
N MET A 1 -13.24 19.88 0.97
CA MET A 1 -12.50 20.96 1.67
C MET A 1 -11.08 20.46 1.89
N VAL A 2 -10.05 21.10 1.31
CA VAL A 2 -8.65 20.70 1.55
C VAL A 2 -8.30 21.09 2.98
N GLN A 3 -8.16 20.12 3.89
CA GLN A 3 -7.70 20.41 5.25
C GLN A 3 -6.17 20.34 5.28
N MET A 4 -5.53 21.51 5.37
CA MET A 4 -4.11 21.62 5.68
C MET A 4 -3.95 21.53 7.20
N SER A 5 -3.79 20.32 7.74
CA SER A 5 -3.53 20.13 9.17
C SER A 5 -2.05 20.31 9.48
N SER A 6 -1.66 21.50 9.93
CA SER A 6 -0.30 21.87 10.34
C SER A 6 0.06 21.40 11.76
N ARG A 7 -0.08 20.10 12.06
CA ARG A 7 0.26 19.56 13.38
C ARG A 7 0.99 18.22 13.39
N TRP A 8 1.95 17.98 12.50
CA TRP A 8 3.03 17.01 12.74
C TRP A 8 4.29 17.53 12.05
N LEU A 9 5.40 17.59 12.77
CA LEU A 9 6.63 18.25 12.36
C LEU A 9 7.20 17.64 11.05
N ASN A 10 7.29 18.49 10.03
CA ASN A 10 8.24 18.43 8.93
C ASN A 10 8.11 17.32 7.86
N LEU A 11 6.91 17.07 7.34
CA LEU A 11 6.67 16.57 5.97
C LEU A 11 5.33 17.15 5.49
N SER A 12 5.27 17.72 4.28
CA SER A 12 4.03 18.27 3.72
C SER A 12 3.07 17.13 3.37
N ILE A 13 2.22 16.76 4.31
CA ILE A 13 1.13 15.79 4.13
C ILE A 13 -0.09 16.52 3.59
N TRP A 14 -0.63 16.06 2.47
CA TRP A 14 -1.89 16.55 1.91
C TRP A 14 -2.98 15.52 2.09
N ARG A 15 -4.16 15.96 2.53
CA ARG A 15 -5.35 15.12 2.65
C ARG A 15 -6.48 15.71 1.83
N ILE A 16 -7.00 14.90 0.92
CA ILE A 16 -8.09 15.23 0.00
C ILE A 16 -9.23 14.26 0.28
N SER A 17 -10.39 14.77 0.66
CA SER A 17 -11.57 13.96 0.94
C SER A 17 -12.78 14.52 0.21
N ARG A 18 -13.46 13.68 -0.59
CA ARG A 18 -14.64 14.05 -1.41
C ARG A 18 -14.43 15.35 -2.20
N ALA A 19 -13.26 15.51 -2.81
CA ALA A 19 -12.82 16.75 -3.45
C ALA A 19 -12.22 16.47 -4.83
N ASP A 20 -13.02 15.84 -5.67
CA ASP A 20 -12.68 15.38 -7.02
C ASP A 20 -12.28 16.53 -7.95
N ASN A 21 -12.81 17.73 -7.70
CA ASN A 21 -12.37 18.93 -8.39
C ASN A 21 -10.90 19.26 -8.11
N VAL A 22 -10.41 19.04 -6.89
CA VAL A 22 -8.98 19.27 -6.55
C VAL A 22 -8.08 18.24 -7.22
N LEU A 23 -8.55 17.00 -7.36
CA LEU A 23 -7.82 15.92 -8.04
C LEU A 23 -7.76 16.13 -9.56
N SER A 24 -8.85 16.57 -10.18
CA SER A 24 -8.98 16.72 -11.64
C SER A 24 -8.45 18.06 -12.19
N SER A 25 -8.57 19.16 -11.44
CA SER A 25 -8.32 20.52 -11.96
C SER A 25 -7.11 21.24 -11.35
N TRP A 26 -6.25 20.53 -10.62
CA TRP A 26 -5.03 21.13 -10.06
C TRP A 26 -4.20 21.79 -11.17
N GLY A 27 -4.22 23.14 -11.21
CA GLY A 27 -3.58 23.96 -12.24
C GLY A 27 -4.51 24.88 -13.05
N GLU A 28 -5.83 24.66 -13.09
CA GLU A 28 -6.74 25.51 -13.90
C GLU A 28 -7.09 26.85 -13.22
N CYS A 29 -6.97 26.97 -11.90
CA CYS A 29 -7.11 28.25 -11.18
C CYS A 29 -5.77 28.99 -10.95
N ALA A 30 -4.62 28.36 -11.23
CA ALA A 30 -3.31 28.97 -10.95
C ALA A 30 -2.76 29.82 -12.11
N SER A 31 -3.38 29.72 -13.29
CA SER A 31 -2.96 30.40 -14.52
C SER A 31 -3.29 31.90 -14.57
N SER A 32 -3.97 32.48 -13.56
CA SER A 32 -4.26 33.91 -13.53
C SER A 32 -3.70 34.72 -12.35
N ALA A 33 -2.98 34.13 -11.37
CA ALA A 33 -2.37 34.97 -10.32
C ALA A 33 -1.16 34.43 -9.52
N ALA A 34 -0.70 33.17 -9.66
CA ALA A 34 0.37 32.68 -8.76
C ALA A 34 1.29 31.60 -9.35
N ALA A 35 1.46 31.57 -10.68
CA ALA A 35 2.41 30.67 -11.33
C ALA A 35 3.86 31.19 -11.20
N SER A 36 4.33 31.36 -9.97
CA SER A 36 5.75 31.47 -9.61
C SER A 36 5.83 31.24 -8.10
N SER A 37 6.69 30.31 -7.68
CA SER A 37 7.09 30.05 -6.29
C SER A 37 6.12 29.30 -5.35
N SER A 38 5.88 28.01 -5.64
CA SER A 38 5.98 26.95 -4.61
C SER A 38 5.89 25.58 -5.29
N SER A 39 7.04 25.05 -5.71
CA SER A 39 7.17 23.60 -5.94
C SER A 39 6.79 22.92 -4.64
N SER A 40 5.59 22.34 -4.61
CA SER A 40 5.01 21.79 -3.39
C SER A 40 5.89 20.65 -2.90
N SER A 41 6.56 20.81 -1.74
CA SER A 41 7.42 19.82 -1.06
C SER A 41 6.68 18.55 -0.62
N VAL A 42 5.47 18.31 -1.13
CA VAL A 42 4.55 17.26 -0.69
C VAL A 42 5.15 15.91 -0.99
N SER A 43 5.47 15.19 0.08
CA SER A 43 5.97 13.83 0.01
C SER A 43 4.89 12.81 0.34
N LYS A 44 3.79 13.23 0.99
CA LYS A 44 2.68 12.37 1.38
C LYS A 44 1.33 12.91 0.91
N LEU A 45 0.55 12.06 0.26
CA LEU A 45 -0.82 12.36 -0.17
C LEU A 45 -1.78 11.29 0.37
N GLU A 46 -2.87 11.73 0.98
CA GLU A 46 -3.98 10.89 1.42
C GLU A 46 -5.22 11.30 0.64
N VAL A 47 -5.84 10.37 -0.10
CA VAL A 47 -7.06 10.60 -0.85
C VAL A 47 -8.16 9.67 -0.33
N GLU A 48 -9.31 10.24 0.00
CA GLU A 48 -10.43 9.53 0.60
C GLU A 48 -11.74 9.83 -0.13
N TYR A 49 -12.56 8.79 -0.36
CA TYR A 49 -13.89 8.93 -0.93
C TYR A 49 -13.92 9.72 -2.26
N SER A 50 -12.93 9.47 -3.14
CA SER A 50 -12.91 10.03 -4.49
C SER A 50 -13.80 9.20 -5.40
N GLU A 51 -14.73 9.84 -6.10
CA GLU A 51 -15.51 9.22 -7.17
C GLU A 51 -14.78 9.35 -8.52
N LEU A 52 -13.85 10.29 -8.60
CA LEU A 52 -12.99 10.50 -9.76
C LEU A 52 -12.05 9.30 -10.00
N PRO A 53 -12.05 8.72 -11.22
CA PRO A 53 -11.11 7.67 -11.58
C PRO A 53 -9.65 8.08 -11.41
N LEU A 54 -8.80 7.16 -10.97
CA LEU A 54 -7.38 7.41 -10.72
C LEU A 54 -6.67 8.04 -11.94
N HIS A 55 -6.97 7.56 -13.16
CA HIS A 55 -6.40 8.09 -14.40
C HIS A 55 -6.66 9.60 -14.65
N GLN A 56 -7.60 10.22 -13.92
CA GLN A 56 -7.94 11.63 -14.04
C GLN A 56 -7.33 12.49 -12.91
N TRP A 57 -6.55 11.90 -12.01
CA TRP A 57 -5.89 12.62 -10.91
C TRP A 57 -4.69 13.41 -11.41
N ARG A 58 -4.94 14.50 -12.15
CA ARG A 58 -3.93 15.38 -12.74
C ARG A 58 -2.97 15.97 -11.71
N LEU A 59 -3.43 16.14 -10.46
CA LEU A 59 -2.60 16.55 -9.34
C LEU A 59 -1.30 15.73 -9.23
N LEU A 60 -1.36 14.42 -9.47
CA LEU A 60 -0.20 13.53 -9.36
C LEU A 60 0.95 13.94 -10.30
N HIS A 61 0.67 14.58 -11.44
CA HIS A 61 1.70 15.06 -12.36
C HIS A 61 2.54 16.21 -11.79
N HIS A 62 2.04 16.92 -10.79
CA HIS A 62 2.71 18.06 -10.18
C HIS A 62 3.45 17.70 -8.87
N LEU A 63 3.26 16.47 -8.36
CA LEU A 63 3.85 16.01 -7.10
C LEU A 63 5.10 15.16 -7.33
N HIS A 64 6.15 15.77 -7.87
CA HIS A 64 7.40 15.08 -8.25
C HIS A 64 8.19 14.47 -7.08
N ARG A 65 7.84 14.80 -5.83
CA ARG A 65 8.49 14.30 -4.62
C ARG A 65 7.61 13.35 -3.81
N LEU A 66 6.46 12.95 -4.37
CA LEU A 66 5.55 12.03 -3.71
C LEU A 66 6.23 10.67 -3.50
N SER A 67 6.41 10.31 -2.23
CA SER A 67 6.96 9.03 -1.79
C SER A 67 5.89 8.17 -1.10
N ASP A 68 4.86 8.80 -0.53
CA ASP A 68 3.86 8.16 0.30
C ASP A 68 2.45 8.48 -0.21
N LEU A 69 1.67 7.44 -0.52
CA LEU A 69 0.30 7.58 -1.01
C LEU A 69 -0.64 6.69 -0.20
N THR A 70 -1.73 7.28 0.29
CA THR A 70 -2.84 6.56 0.91
C THR A 70 -4.10 6.79 0.10
N ILE A 71 -4.79 5.72 -0.26
CA ILE A 71 -6.05 5.76 -0.99
C ILE A 71 -7.10 4.99 -0.18
N SER A 72 -8.17 5.68 0.24
CA SER A 72 -9.28 5.11 1.01
C SER A 72 -10.60 5.28 0.27
N ASP A 73 -11.41 4.23 0.23
CA ASP A 73 -12.80 4.30 -0.26
C ASP A 73 -12.92 4.94 -1.66
N CYS A 74 -11.96 4.66 -2.54
CA CYS A 74 -11.95 5.10 -3.94
C CYS A 74 -12.27 3.90 -4.84
N ASN A 75 -13.32 4.00 -5.65
CA ASN A 75 -13.89 2.83 -6.34
C ASN A 75 -13.26 2.55 -7.72
N ASP A 76 -12.77 3.58 -8.40
CA ASP A 76 -12.15 3.43 -9.73
C ASP A 76 -10.65 3.76 -9.68
N LEU A 77 -9.85 2.69 -9.62
CA LEU A 77 -8.39 2.74 -9.63
C LEU A 77 -7.81 2.45 -11.02
N THR A 78 -8.57 2.65 -12.09
CA THR A 78 -8.07 2.46 -13.46
C THR A 78 -6.91 3.43 -13.73
N ILE A 79 -5.76 2.90 -14.14
CA ILE A 79 -4.54 3.67 -14.42
C ILE A 79 -4.39 3.95 -15.92
N SER A 80 -3.73 5.06 -16.26
CA SER A 80 -3.25 5.37 -17.61
C SER A 80 -1.71 5.35 -17.67
N PRO A 81 -1.09 5.14 -18.85
CA PRO A 81 0.37 5.19 -19.00
C PRO A 81 1.02 6.51 -18.56
N GLN A 82 0.24 7.59 -18.47
CA GLN A 82 0.71 8.89 -18.00
C GLN A 82 0.86 8.92 -16.47
N ILE A 83 -0.02 8.25 -15.73
CA ILE A 83 0.02 8.21 -14.27
C ILE A 83 1.01 7.18 -13.74
N SER A 84 1.31 6.11 -14.49
CA SER A 84 2.36 5.18 -14.09
C SER A 84 3.72 5.88 -13.91
N ARG A 85 4.02 6.93 -14.69
CA ARG A 85 5.22 7.77 -14.51
C ARG A 85 5.23 8.52 -13.18
N ALA A 86 4.07 8.94 -12.67
CA ALA A 86 3.95 9.67 -11.42
C ALA A 86 4.26 8.80 -10.19
N PHE A 87 4.21 7.47 -10.32
CA PHE A 87 4.47 6.54 -9.21
C PHE A 87 5.91 6.00 -9.18
N THR A 88 6.78 6.47 -10.08
CA THR A 88 8.18 5.99 -10.16
C THR A 88 9.00 6.26 -8.89
N SER A 89 8.65 7.31 -8.14
CA SER A 89 9.27 7.67 -6.85
C SER A 89 8.53 7.16 -5.62
N LEU A 90 7.42 6.42 -5.80
CA LEU A 90 6.59 5.99 -4.69
C LEU A 90 7.26 4.86 -3.92
N GLU A 91 7.53 5.08 -2.64
CA GLU A 91 8.17 4.11 -1.74
C GLU A 91 7.19 3.48 -0.75
N SER A 92 6.07 4.15 -0.46
CA SER A 92 5.06 3.73 0.51
C SER A 92 3.65 3.90 -0.08
N LEU A 93 2.88 2.82 -0.06
CA LEU A 93 1.51 2.79 -0.57
C LEU A 93 0.58 2.11 0.43
N GLU A 94 -0.56 2.74 0.64
CA GLU A 94 -1.60 2.21 1.50
C GLU A 94 -2.97 2.25 0.81
N PHE A 95 -3.65 1.11 0.82
CA PHE A 95 -5.03 0.99 0.37
C PHE A 95 -5.95 0.69 1.54
N ARG A 96 -7.07 1.39 1.61
CA ARG A 96 -8.11 1.22 2.63
C ARG A 96 -9.48 1.04 1.97
N SER A 97 -10.26 0.07 2.46
CA SER A 97 -11.67 -0.11 2.12
C SER A 97 -11.96 -0.34 0.62
N LEU A 98 -11.04 -0.96 -0.12
CA LEU A 98 -11.25 -1.22 -1.56
C LEU A 98 -12.12 -2.45 -1.80
N GLU A 99 -12.84 -2.46 -2.92
CA GLU A 99 -13.53 -3.66 -3.40
C GLU A 99 -12.53 -4.74 -3.83
N LYS A 100 -11.55 -4.36 -4.65
CA LYS A 100 -10.50 -5.24 -5.18
C LYS A 100 -9.15 -4.53 -5.23
N LEU A 101 -8.08 -5.31 -5.23
CA LEU A 101 -6.73 -4.79 -5.45
C LEU A 101 -6.55 -4.37 -6.92
N PRO A 102 -5.83 -3.29 -7.24
CA PRO A 102 -5.53 -2.96 -8.63
C PRO A 102 -4.47 -3.90 -9.24
N GLU A 103 -4.64 -4.24 -10.51
CA GLU A 103 -3.69 -5.10 -11.23
C GLU A 103 -2.34 -4.41 -11.46
N TRP A 104 -2.30 -3.10 -11.75
CA TRP A 104 -1.06 -2.36 -12.00
C TRP A 104 -0.12 -2.25 -10.79
N LEU A 105 -0.52 -2.71 -9.60
CA LEU A 105 0.29 -2.61 -8.39
C LEU A 105 1.70 -3.21 -8.55
N GLY A 106 1.83 -4.28 -9.33
CA GLY A 106 3.13 -4.91 -9.63
C GLY A 106 4.11 -4.02 -10.41
N GLU A 107 3.64 -2.94 -11.04
CA GLU A 107 4.49 -2.01 -11.80
C GLU A 107 5.28 -1.06 -10.90
N LEU A 108 4.91 -0.96 -9.61
CA LEU A 108 5.53 -0.05 -8.64
C LEU A 108 6.84 -0.59 -8.05
N THR A 109 7.84 -0.81 -8.91
CA THR A 109 9.09 -1.50 -8.54
C THR A 109 9.95 -0.80 -7.49
N SER A 110 9.75 0.50 -7.26
CA SER A 110 10.41 1.29 -6.19
C SER A 110 9.78 1.11 -4.80
N LEU A 111 8.63 0.43 -4.72
CA LEU A 111 7.85 0.34 -3.49
C LEU A 111 8.58 -0.47 -2.41
N ARG A 112 8.73 0.13 -1.23
CA ARG A 112 9.37 -0.45 -0.04
C ARG A 112 8.36 -0.86 1.02
N GLN A 113 7.22 -0.17 1.10
CA GLN A 113 6.17 -0.45 2.05
C GLN A 113 4.81 -0.55 1.37
N LEU A 114 4.09 -1.62 1.65
CA LEU A 114 2.72 -1.84 1.19
C LEU A 114 1.80 -2.18 2.36
N ASN A 115 0.77 -1.36 2.57
CA ASN A 115 -0.27 -1.58 3.56
C ASN A 115 -1.62 -1.83 2.87
N LEU A 116 -2.21 -3.01 3.07
CA LEU A 116 -3.54 -3.35 2.57
C LEU A 116 -4.49 -3.49 3.76
N ILE A 117 -5.51 -2.63 3.80
CA ILE A 117 -6.47 -2.55 4.91
C ILE A 117 -7.89 -2.72 4.36
N SER A 118 -8.62 -3.71 4.86
CA SER A 118 -10.03 -3.94 4.52
C SER A 118 -10.30 -4.07 3.01
N ILE A 119 -9.52 -4.90 2.32
CA ILE A 119 -9.78 -5.23 0.91
C ILE A 119 -10.86 -6.31 0.84
N ARG A 120 -12.05 -5.95 0.33
CA ARG A 120 -13.27 -6.77 0.47
C ARG A 120 -13.23 -8.09 -0.30
N HIS A 121 -12.74 -8.06 -1.54
CA HIS A 121 -12.65 -9.24 -2.41
C HIS A 121 -11.20 -9.60 -2.75
N LEU A 122 -10.31 -9.54 -1.76
CA LEU A 122 -8.92 -9.99 -1.95
C LEU A 122 -8.85 -11.52 -1.97
N GLN A 123 -9.07 -12.16 -3.12
CA GLN A 123 -8.91 -13.61 -3.21
C GLN A 123 -7.46 -14.03 -2.94
N GLU A 124 -6.51 -13.42 -3.64
CA GLU A 124 -5.07 -13.61 -3.50
C GLU A 124 -4.32 -12.32 -3.89
N LEU A 125 -3.02 -12.26 -3.59
CA LEU A 125 -2.14 -11.21 -4.12
C LEU A 125 -1.82 -11.54 -5.59
N HIS A 126 -1.95 -10.56 -6.48
CA HIS A 126 -1.71 -10.74 -7.92
C HIS A 126 -0.28 -11.20 -8.22
N GLU A 127 -0.12 -12.12 -9.18
CA GLU A 127 1.20 -12.68 -9.53
C GLU A 127 2.22 -11.62 -9.96
N ASN A 128 1.79 -10.56 -10.63
CA ASN A 128 2.68 -9.49 -11.07
C ASN A 128 3.32 -8.70 -9.92
N MET A 129 2.81 -8.79 -8.69
CA MET A 129 3.44 -8.21 -7.50
C MET A 129 4.78 -8.87 -7.16
N ARG A 130 5.12 -10.00 -7.79
CA ARG A 130 6.46 -10.61 -7.80
C ARG A 130 7.56 -9.63 -8.27
N GLN A 131 7.19 -8.58 -9.01
CA GLN A 131 8.12 -7.55 -9.49
C GLN A 131 8.49 -6.49 -8.43
N LEU A 132 7.83 -6.48 -7.26
CA LEU A 132 8.10 -5.54 -6.17
C LEU A 132 9.38 -5.89 -5.40
N ARG A 133 10.51 -5.99 -6.11
CA ARG A 133 11.79 -6.49 -5.58
C ARG A 133 12.39 -5.62 -4.47
N GLN A 134 11.96 -4.37 -4.35
CA GLN A 134 12.37 -3.43 -3.30
C GLN A 134 11.50 -3.48 -2.04
N LEU A 135 10.45 -4.30 -2.02
CA LEU A 135 9.50 -4.35 -0.91
C LEU A 135 10.18 -4.90 0.35
N GLN A 136 10.11 -4.12 1.43
CA GLN A 136 10.71 -4.40 2.74
C GLN A 136 9.64 -4.71 3.79
N SER A 137 8.46 -4.12 3.67
CA SER A 137 7.36 -4.30 4.61
C SER A 137 6.04 -4.54 3.91
N LEU A 138 5.35 -5.62 4.30
CA LEU A 138 4.00 -5.94 3.83
C LEU A 138 3.05 -6.09 5.02
N HIS A 139 1.97 -5.32 5.00
CA HIS A 139 0.95 -5.32 6.03
C HIS A 139 -0.41 -5.69 5.44
N LEU A 140 -1.06 -6.73 5.98
CA LEU A 140 -2.40 -7.17 5.64
C LEU A 140 -3.30 -7.02 6.88
N HIS A 141 -4.33 -6.18 6.81
CA HIS A 141 -5.19 -5.85 7.94
C HIS A 141 -6.65 -5.98 7.50
N PHE A 142 -7.46 -6.78 8.21
CA PHE A 142 -8.87 -6.98 7.87
C PHE A 142 -9.11 -7.45 6.41
N CYS A 143 -8.14 -8.15 5.82
CA CYS A 143 -8.29 -8.72 4.50
C CYS A 143 -8.93 -10.11 4.63
N ASN A 144 -10.18 -10.25 4.17
CA ASN A 144 -10.88 -11.53 4.12
C ASN A 144 -10.46 -12.32 2.89
N THR A 145 -9.21 -12.80 2.89
CA THR A 145 -8.72 -13.66 1.81
C THR A 145 -9.35 -15.05 1.87
N SER A 146 -9.42 -15.73 0.73
CA SER A 146 -9.84 -17.15 0.69
C SER A 146 -8.66 -18.11 0.62
N THR A 147 -7.44 -17.59 0.44
CA THR A 147 -6.21 -18.37 0.31
C THR A 147 -5.08 -17.77 1.14
N SER A 148 -4.08 -18.62 1.42
CA SER A 148 -2.79 -18.20 1.99
C SER A 148 -1.98 -17.36 0.99
N PRO A 149 -1.05 -16.52 1.46
CA PRO A 149 -0.15 -15.78 0.57
C PRO A 149 0.60 -16.69 -0.43
N PRO A 150 0.81 -16.24 -1.67
CA PRO A 150 1.37 -17.06 -2.74
C PRO A 150 2.87 -17.33 -2.57
N GLN A 151 3.35 -18.45 -3.14
CA GLN A 151 4.74 -18.91 -2.97
C GLN A 151 5.79 -17.93 -3.53
N TRP A 152 5.46 -17.20 -4.60
CA TRP A 152 6.36 -16.19 -5.19
C TRP A 152 6.69 -15.06 -4.22
N LEU A 153 5.92 -14.86 -3.15
CA LEU A 153 6.16 -13.82 -2.16
C LEU A 153 7.52 -14.01 -1.46
N GLY A 154 8.01 -15.24 -1.37
CA GLY A 154 9.36 -15.53 -0.87
C GLY A 154 10.50 -15.11 -1.81
N GLU A 155 10.20 -14.75 -3.05
CA GLU A 155 11.20 -14.17 -3.96
C GLU A 155 11.43 -12.67 -3.72
N LEU A 156 10.63 -12.04 -2.87
CA LEU A 156 10.89 -10.69 -2.38
C LEU A 156 11.95 -10.77 -1.28
N THR A 157 13.20 -10.97 -1.67
CA THR A 157 14.32 -11.24 -0.74
C THR A 157 14.61 -10.10 0.24
N LEU A 158 14.18 -8.88 -0.11
CA LEU A 158 14.26 -7.70 0.74
C LEU A 158 13.09 -7.58 1.74
N LEU A 159 12.05 -8.41 1.64
CA LEU A 159 10.91 -8.37 2.56
C LEU A 159 11.36 -8.84 3.96
N LYS A 160 11.42 -7.91 4.90
CA LYS A 160 11.89 -8.14 6.28
C LYS A 160 10.76 -8.12 7.29
N THR A 161 9.68 -7.40 7.02
CA THR A 161 8.55 -7.25 7.94
C THR A 161 7.28 -7.75 7.29
N LEU A 162 6.61 -8.68 7.96
CA LEU A 162 5.27 -9.14 7.61
C LEU A 162 4.33 -8.96 8.79
N LYS A 163 3.25 -8.19 8.60
CA LYS A 163 2.19 -8.05 9.61
C LYS A 163 0.86 -8.49 9.04
N ILE A 164 0.20 -9.43 9.71
CA ILE A 164 -1.09 -9.97 9.32
C ILE A 164 -2.03 -9.87 10.51
N THR A 165 -3.05 -9.03 10.41
CA THR A 165 -4.02 -8.81 11.50
C THR A 165 -5.45 -8.94 11.02
N TYR A 166 -6.29 -9.61 11.81
CA TYR A 166 -7.72 -9.80 11.50
C TYR A 166 -7.98 -10.45 10.12
N CYS A 167 -7.04 -11.23 9.59
CA CYS A 167 -7.18 -11.94 8.31
C CYS A 167 -7.52 -13.41 8.58
N LYS A 168 -8.81 -13.76 8.63
CA LYS A 168 -9.27 -15.09 9.09
C LYS A 168 -9.05 -16.21 8.07
N GLY A 169 -8.98 -15.91 6.78
CA GLY A 169 -8.82 -16.92 5.73
C GLY A 169 -7.37 -17.26 5.38
N ILE A 170 -6.41 -16.56 5.97
CA ILE A 170 -5.01 -16.96 5.89
C ILE A 170 -4.79 -18.07 6.92
N ILE A 171 -4.47 -19.26 6.43
CA ILE A 171 -4.30 -20.46 7.27
C ILE A 171 -2.84 -20.88 7.43
N SER A 172 -1.95 -20.41 6.55
CA SER A 172 -0.53 -20.76 6.53
C SER A 172 0.30 -19.67 5.84
N LEU A 173 1.62 -19.76 5.98
CA LEU A 173 2.57 -18.96 5.20
C LEU A 173 3.44 -19.87 4.33
N PRO A 174 3.77 -19.46 3.09
CA PRO A 174 4.70 -20.22 2.26
C PRO A 174 6.10 -20.21 2.89
N GLU A 175 6.78 -21.35 2.95
CA GLU A 175 8.10 -21.43 3.61
C GLU A 175 9.13 -20.46 3.04
N SER A 176 9.03 -20.18 1.74
CA SER A 176 9.91 -19.26 1.01
C SER A 176 9.94 -17.86 1.62
N ILE A 177 8.81 -17.33 2.14
CA ILE A 177 8.80 -16.00 2.77
C ILE A 177 9.55 -15.99 4.10
N LEU A 178 9.48 -17.10 4.86
CA LEU A 178 9.99 -17.15 6.23
C LEU A 178 11.49 -16.92 6.27
N THR A 179 12.21 -17.42 5.26
CA THR A 179 13.68 -17.37 5.18
C THR A 179 14.26 -15.95 5.24
N ASN A 180 13.52 -14.94 4.78
CA ASN A 180 14.00 -13.56 4.67
C ASN A 180 13.51 -12.64 5.79
N LEU A 181 12.46 -13.04 6.52
CA LEU A 181 11.79 -12.22 7.53
C LEU A 181 12.66 -12.02 8.78
N GLN A 182 12.61 -10.79 9.29
CA GLN A 182 13.19 -10.40 10.58
C GLN A 182 12.11 -10.10 11.60
N GLU A 183 10.94 -9.64 11.13
CA GLU A 183 9.79 -9.27 11.95
C GLU A 183 8.52 -9.98 11.43
N LEU A 184 7.81 -10.66 12.34
CA LEU A 184 6.53 -11.29 12.05
C LEU A 184 5.49 -10.91 13.11
N TYR A 185 4.43 -10.22 12.70
CA TYR A 185 3.32 -9.89 13.59
C TYR A 185 2.04 -10.57 13.09
N ILE A 186 1.45 -11.40 13.94
CA ILE A 186 0.18 -12.09 13.69
C ILE A 186 -0.76 -11.77 14.85
N SER A 187 -1.95 -11.26 14.54
CA SER A 187 -2.96 -10.98 15.57
C SER A 187 -4.35 -11.23 15.03
N ASN A 188 -5.21 -11.89 15.83
CA ASN A 188 -6.59 -12.19 15.46
C ASN A 188 -6.74 -12.95 14.12
N CYS A 189 -5.78 -13.84 13.84
CA CYS A 189 -5.77 -14.77 12.71
C CYS A 189 -5.74 -16.21 13.25
N PRO A 190 -6.89 -16.82 13.60
CA PRO A 190 -6.92 -18.03 14.43
C PRO A 190 -6.28 -19.25 13.77
N GLU A 191 -6.50 -19.47 12.47
CA GLU A 191 -5.92 -20.61 11.77
C GLU A 191 -4.41 -20.42 11.54
N LEU A 192 -3.97 -19.23 11.12
CA LEU A 192 -2.56 -18.92 11.00
C LEU A 192 -1.83 -19.01 12.36
N TYR A 193 -2.47 -18.55 13.44
CA TYR A 193 -1.94 -18.71 14.80
C TYR A 193 -1.70 -20.18 15.14
N ARG A 194 -2.68 -21.06 14.87
CA ARG A 194 -2.52 -22.52 15.08
C ARG A 194 -1.39 -23.09 14.24
N TRP A 195 -1.32 -22.71 12.97
CA TRP A 195 -0.24 -23.12 12.07
C TRP A 195 1.14 -22.74 12.60
N CYS A 196 1.30 -21.52 13.15
CA CYS A 196 2.54 -21.07 13.78
C CYS A 196 2.91 -21.85 15.06
N LYS A 197 1.93 -22.46 15.74
CA LYS A 197 2.18 -23.25 16.96
C LYS A 197 2.54 -24.71 16.67
N LEU A 198 2.42 -25.21 15.44
CA LEU A 198 2.89 -26.54 15.07
C LEU A 198 4.42 -26.64 15.18
N GLU A 199 4.94 -27.73 15.77
CA GLU A 199 6.37 -27.91 16.04
C GLU A 199 7.24 -27.69 14.79
N GLU A 200 6.85 -28.28 13.65
CA GLU A 200 7.55 -28.12 12.37
C GLU A 200 7.68 -26.65 11.92
N ASN A 201 6.68 -25.81 12.21
CA ASN A 201 6.66 -24.42 11.79
C ASN A 201 7.33 -23.52 12.83
N GLN A 202 7.26 -23.86 14.11
CA GLN A 202 8.03 -23.17 15.15
C GLN A 202 9.53 -23.19 14.84
N MET A 203 10.05 -24.32 14.36
CA MET A 203 11.44 -24.46 13.92
C MET A 203 11.76 -23.54 12.74
N LYS A 204 10.85 -23.44 11.76
CA LYS A 204 10.97 -22.52 10.61
C LYS A 204 10.85 -21.05 10.98
N LEU A 205 10.26 -20.72 12.13
CA LEU A 205 10.09 -19.36 12.64
C LEU A 205 11.15 -18.99 13.70
N ALA A 206 12.09 -19.88 14.00
CA ALA A 206 13.05 -19.72 15.09
C ALA A 206 14.07 -18.59 14.82
N HIS A 207 14.45 -18.37 13.57
CA HIS A 207 15.44 -17.34 13.18
C HIS A 207 14.87 -15.92 13.11
N ILE A 208 13.54 -15.75 13.13
CA ILE A 208 12.88 -14.45 13.09
C ILE A 208 13.13 -13.74 14.43
N LYS A 209 13.76 -12.57 14.38
CA LYS A 209 14.24 -11.83 15.56
C LYS A 209 13.09 -11.30 16.41
N GLU A 210 12.10 -10.71 15.77
CA GLU A 210 10.95 -10.12 16.44
C GLU A 210 9.67 -10.81 15.96
N LYS A 211 8.99 -11.52 16.87
CA LYS A 211 7.73 -12.18 16.55
C LYS A 211 6.70 -11.97 17.63
N PHE A 212 5.51 -11.57 17.20
CA PHE A 212 4.33 -11.39 18.04
C PHE A 212 3.21 -12.23 17.42
N ILE A 213 2.88 -13.36 18.06
CA ILE A 213 1.95 -14.37 17.54
C ILE A 213 1.01 -14.81 18.66
#